data_AF-A0A520F9W0-F1
#
_entry.id   AF-A0A520F9W0-F1
#
_cell.length_a   1.000
_cell.length_b   1.000
_cell.length_c   1.000
_cell.angle_alpha   90.00
_cell.angle_beta   90.00
_cell.angle_gamma   90.00
#
_symmetry.space_group_name_H-M   'P 1'
#
loop_
_entity.id
_entity.type
_entity.pdbx_description
1 polymer ?
#
loop_
_entity_poly.entity_id
_entity_poly.type
_entity_poly.pdbx_seq_one_letter_code
_entity_poly.pdbx_strand_id
1 'polypeptide(L)'
;MSFSVEITLPARALPPTTAGTDSAVGDRGVGGSVVGVDVGVKHLAVLSTGEMIENPKHARKHAKRLRRLGRRASRQVGPDRSSGQKPSRRWLRTQEQIRAVHTRIADARRDHLHKLTTRLVRDFDTVVVEDLNIAAMTRSGGVYKRGLNRALHDAGLAEIRRQLLYKTEWTGTGLHVADRWYPSSKTCSNCQVVKAKLPLNVRVFTCDACGFRADRDHNAAVNLTALAAGDGGASSASCGRDVKDARQKPTIRPAARRADGTAAGTPPGGERDRGNPATHAECTRRHSA
;
A
#
# COMPACT_ATOMS: atom_id res chain seq x y z
N MET A 1 15.58 6.13 47.58
CA MET A 1 14.13 5.93 47.75
C MET A 1 13.53 5.91 46.36
N SER A 2 13.32 4.72 45.80
CA SER A 2 12.83 4.53 44.44
C SER A 2 11.31 4.46 44.47
N PHE A 3 10.63 5.43 43.85
CA PHE A 3 9.18 5.43 43.69
C PHE A 3 8.82 4.72 42.38
N SER A 4 8.26 3.51 42.50
CA SER A 4 7.59 2.83 41.39
C SER A 4 6.13 3.31 41.37
N VAL A 5 5.72 3.95 40.27
CA VAL A 5 4.32 4.30 40.02
C VAL A 5 3.71 3.16 39.20
N GLU A 6 2.93 2.30 39.83
CA GLU A 6 2.08 1.34 39.14
C GLU A 6 0.84 2.09 38.59
N ILE A 7 0.73 2.15 37.26
CA ILE A 7 -0.46 2.67 36.60
C ILE A 7 -1.38 1.48 36.30
N THR A 8 -2.37 1.27 37.16
CA THR A 8 -3.48 0.34 36.91
C THR A 8 -4.47 0.99 35.93
N LEU A 9 -4.54 0.50 34.69
CA LEU A 9 -5.58 0.89 33.74
C LEU A 9 -6.87 0.10 34.07
N PRO A 10 -8.04 0.75 34.22
CA PRO A 10 -9.28 0.04 34.51
C PRO A 10 -9.77 -0.75 33.27
N ALA A 11 -10.20 -1.98 33.51
CA ALA A 11 -10.86 -2.83 32.52
C ALA A 11 -12.12 -2.13 31.98
N ARG A 12 -12.11 -1.79 30.69
CA ARG A 12 -13.24 -1.15 30.03
C ARG A 12 -14.25 -2.22 29.63
N ALA A 13 -15.43 -2.19 30.24
CA ALA A 13 -16.52 -3.11 29.97
C ALA A 13 -16.90 -3.10 28.47
N LEU A 14 -16.96 -4.29 27.87
CA LEU A 14 -17.49 -4.53 26.54
C LEU A 14 -19.00 -4.18 26.52
N PRO A 15 -19.52 -3.56 25.44
CA PRO A 15 -20.96 -3.34 25.33
C PRO A 15 -21.72 -4.67 25.22
N PRO A 16 -22.93 -4.79 25.79
CA PRO A 16 -23.72 -6.00 25.70
C PRO A 16 -24.11 -6.31 24.25
N THR A 17 -23.95 -7.57 23.87
CA THR A 17 -24.45 -8.15 22.62
C THR A 17 -25.96 -8.16 22.64
N THR A 18 -26.61 -7.29 21.86
CA THR A 18 -28.05 -7.40 21.60
C THR A 18 -28.30 -8.64 20.75
N ALA A 19 -28.90 -9.66 21.34
CA ALA A 19 -29.46 -10.81 20.64
C ALA A 19 -30.61 -10.33 19.74
N GLY A 20 -30.43 -10.48 18.43
CA GLY A 20 -31.43 -10.17 17.41
C GLY A 20 -31.65 -11.40 16.53
N THR A 21 -32.81 -12.03 16.75
CA THR A 21 -33.62 -12.89 15.87
C THR A 21 -32.92 -13.81 14.87
N ASP A 22 -33.17 -15.10 15.09
CA ASP A 22 -32.86 -16.25 14.26
C ASP A 22 -33.20 -16.06 12.79
N SER A 23 -32.20 -16.26 11.93
CA SER A 23 -32.38 -16.57 10.51
C SER A 23 -31.28 -17.53 10.10
N ALA A 24 -31.69 -18.78 9.87
CA ALA A 24 -30.96 -19.87 9.20
C ALA A 24 -29.49 -20.06 9.64
N VAL A 25 -29.29 -20.74 10.75
CA VAL A 25 -28.01 -21.39 11.07
C VAL A 25 -27.82 -22.56 10.09
N GLY A 26 -27.12 -22.30 9.00
CA GLY A 26 -26.53 -23.35 8.18
C GLY A 26 -25.53 -24.13 9.02
N ASP A 27 -25.64 -25.45 8.94
CA ASP A 27 -24.73 -26.46 9.49
C ASP A 27 -23.26 -26.03 9.33
N ARG A 28 -22.62 -25.63 10.44
CA ARG A 28 -21.20 -25.30 10.46
C ARG A 28 -20.43 -26.62 10.51
N GLY A 29 -20.16 -27.16 9.33
CA GLY A 29 -19.31 -28.33 9.15
C GLY A 29 -18.02 -28.19 9.96
N VAL A 30 -17.66 -29.29 10.63
CA VAL A 30 -16.46 -29.43 11.45
C VAL A 30 -15.22 -29.23 10.57
N GLY A 31 -14.71 -28.01 10.59
CA GLY A 31 -13.57 -27.53 9.84
C GLY A 31 -13.69 -26.01 9.72
N GLY A 32 -12.86 -25.26 10.47
CA GLY A 32 -12.95 -23.80 10.49
C GLY A 32 -12.90 -23.22 9.06
N SER A 33 -13.81 -22.30 8.78
CA SER A 33 -13.92 -21.63 7.49
C SER A 33 -12.71 -20.72 7.24
N VAL A 34 -11.88 -21.08 6.26
CA VAL A 34 -10.69 -20.33 5.86
C VAL A 34 -11.01 -19.47 4.63
N VAL A 35 -10.57 -18.21 4.62
CA VAL A 35 -10.66 -17.34 3.44
C VAL A 35 -9.32 -16.72 3.08
N GLY A 36 -8.85 -16.98 1.86
CA GLY A 36 -7.80 -16.16 1.23
C GLY A 36 -8.35 -14.84 0.68
N VAL A 37 -7.62 -13.76 0.89
CA VAL A 37 -8.00 -12.37 0.51
C VAL A 37 -6.87 -11.74 -0.30
N ASP A 38 -7.07 -11.59 -1.61
CA ASP A 38 -6.18 -10.82 -2.48
C ASP A 38 -6.59 -9.34 -2.49
N VAL A 39 -5.72 -8.44 -2.03
CA VAL A 39 -6.04 -7.01 -1.85
C VAL A 39 -5.46 -6.15 -2.98
N GLY A 40 -6.28 -5.27 -3.55
CA GLY A 40 -5.93 -4.59 -4.80
C GLY A 40 -6.46 -3.17 -4.97
N VAL A 41 -6.10 -2.54 -6.09
CA VAL A 41 -6.58 -1.19 -6.47
C VAL A 41 -7.74 -1.22 -7.46
N LYS A 42 -7.93 -2.34 -8.20
CA LYS A 42 -9.05 -2.51 -9.14
C LYS A 42 -10.32 -2.79 -8.34
N HIS A 43 -10.32 -3.94 -7.67
CA HIS A 43 -11.19 -4.31 -6.55
C HIS A 43 -10.38 -4.12 -5.28
N LEU A 44 -11.02 -3.75 -4.18
CA LEU A 44 -10.36 -3.55 -2.89
C LEU A 44 -9.85 -4.89 -2.34
N ALA A 45 -10.67 -5.93 -2.49
CA ALA A 45 -10.32 -7.29 -2.13
C ALA A 45 -11.07 -8.29 -3.04
N VAL A 46 -10.45 -9.42 -3.33
CA VAL A 46 -11.07 -10.59 -3.98
C VAL A 46 -10.92 -11.76 -3.03
N LEU A 47 -12.03 -12.42 -2.70
CA LEU A 47 -12.05 -13.55 -1.79
C LEU A 47 -11.94 -14.87 -2.56
N SER A 48 -11.38 -15.87 -1.89
CA SER A 48 -11.36 -17.26 -2.37
C SER A 48 -12.76 -17.86 -2.55
N THR A 49 -13.78 -17.29 -1.90
CA THR A 49 -15.20 -17.62 -2.13
C THR A 49 -15.73 -17.15 -3.49
N GLY A 50 -14.96 -16.35 -4.23
CA GLY A 50 -15.37 -15.72 -5.48
C GLY A 50 -15.95 -14.31 -5.34
N GLU A 51 -16.18 -13.84 -4.11
CA GLU A 51 -16.66 -12.48 -3.88
C GLU A 51 -15.61 -11.43 -4.28
N MET A 52 -16.04 -10.45 -5.08
CA MET A 52 -15.22 -9.30 -5.46
C MET A 52 -15.72 -8.04 -4.75
N ILE A 53 -14.89 -7.48 -3.86
CA ILE A 53 -15.23 -6.30 -3.08
C ILE A 53 -14.77 -5.05 -3.84
N GLU A 54 -15.72 -4.22 -4.24
CA GLU A 54 -15.45 -2.99 -4.98
C GLU A 54 -14.56 -2.01 -4.22
N ASN A 55 -13.72 -1.27 -4.95
CA ASN A 55 -12.97 -0.16 -4.39
C ASN A 55 -13.74 1.15 -4.59
N PRO A 56 -14.26 1.80 -3.54
CA PRO A 56 -15.11 3.00 -3.66
C PRO A 56 -14.41 4.21 -4.29
N LYS A 57 -13.07 4.23 -4.34
CA LYS A 57 -12.23 5.27 -4.97
C LYS A 57 -12.59 6.68 -4.48
N HIS A 58 -12.69 6.86 -3.16
CA HIS A 58 -13.17 8.10 -2.52
C HIS A 58 -12.36 9.34 -2.94
N ALA A 59 -11.03 9.26 -2.98
CA ALA A 59 -10.18 10.39 -3.39
C ALA A 59 -10.32 10.70 -4.88
N ARG A 60 -10.63 9.70 -5.72
CA ARG A 60 -10.94 9.93 -7.15
C ARG A 60 -12.25 10.69 -7.30
N LYS A 61 -13.30 10.32 -6.58
CA LYS A 61 -14.61 11.01 -6.60
C LYS A 61 -14.51 12.49 -6.21
N HIS A 62 -13.65 12.82 -5.24
CA HIS A 62 -13.45 14.20 -4.78
C HIS A 62 -12.34 14.97 -5.51
N ALA A 63 -11.66 14.36 -6.48
CA ALA A 63 -10.49 14.93 -7.17
C ALA A 63 -10.78 16.30 -7.82
N LYS A 64 -11.92 16.44 -8.50
CA LYS A 64 -12.31 17.67 -9.20
C LYS A 64 -12.53 18.82 -8.22
N ARG A 65 -13.16 18.54 -7.07
CA ARG A 65 -13.38 19.52 -6.00
C ARG A 65 -12.07 19.97 -5.38
N LEU A 66 -11.19 19.03 -5.01
CA LEU A 66 -9.86 19.35 -4.47
C LEU A 66 -9.03 20.19 -5.44
N ARG A 67 -9.03 19.86 -6.75
CA ARG A 67 -8.35 20.66 -7.77
C ARG A 67 -8.90 22.09 -7.90
N ARG A 68 -10.22 22.26 -7.82
CA ARG A 68 -10.87 23.58 -7.86
C ARG A 68 -10.50 24.41 -6.63
N LEU A 69 -10.57 23.82 -5.44
CA LEU A 69 -10.19 24.50 -4.19
C LEU A 69 -8.70 24.84 -4.14
N GLY A 70 -7.83 23.93 -4.60
CA GLY A 70 -6.39 24.18 -4.71
C GLY A 70 -6.06 25.37 -5.64
N ARG A 71 -6.67 25.43 -6.83
CA ARG A 71 -6.53 26.59 -7.74
C ARG A 71 -7.10 27.89 -7.16
N ARG A 72 -8.17 27.80 -6.36
CA ARG A 72 -8.73 28.95 -5.67
C ARG A 72 -7.77 29.46 -4.60
N ALA A 73 -7.22 28.56 -3.78
CA ALA A 73 -6.26 28.91 -2.73
C ALA A 73 -4.96 29.51 -3.30
N SER A 74 -4.48 29.01 -4.45
CA SER A 74 -3.26 29.52 -5.09
C SER A 74 -3.40 30.94 -5.63
N ARG A 75 -4.62 31.40 -5.89
CA ARG A 75 -4.92 32.78 -6.35
C ARG A 75 -5.21 33.74 -5.19
N GLN A 76 -5.16 33.27 -3.95
CA GLN A 76 -5.44 34.06 -2.75
C GLN A 76 -4.16 34.32 -1.97
N VAL A 77 -4.13 35.41 -1.21
CA VAL A 77 -2.99 35.77 -0.35
C VAL A 77 -2.82 34.70 0.72
N GLY A 78 -1.82 33.84 0.53
CA GLY A 78 -1.41 32.79 1.46
C GLY A 78 -0.26 33.23 2.38
N PRO A 79 0.19 32.34 3.27
CA PRO A 79 1.34 32.63 4.12
C PRO A 79 2.62 32.63 3.29
N ASP A 80 3.47 33.62 3.52
CA ASP A 80 4.83 33.66 2.96
C ASP A 80 5.84 33.85 4.10
N ARG A 81 6.79 32.92 4.19
CA ARG A 81 7.78 32.89 5.28
C ARG A 81 8.92 33.86 5.05
N SER A 82 9.26 34.17 3.79
CA SER A 82 10.37 35.10 3.51
C SER A 82 9.98 36.55 3.79
N SER A 83 8.76 36.93 3.42
CA SER A 83 8.22 38.28 3.65
C SER A 83 7.47 38.45 4.98
N GLY A 84 7.23 37.35 5.72
CA GLY A 84 6.42 37.37 6.93
C GLY A 84 4.92 37.60 6.69
N GLN A 85 4.47 37.51 5.43
CA GLN A 85 3.09 37.76 5.04
C GLN A 85 2.13 36.78 5.73
N LYS A 86 1.12 37.33 6.41
CA LYS A 86 0.03 36.56 7.00
C LYS A 86 -1.03 36.21 5.93
N PRO A 87 -1.65 35.02 6.01
CA PRO A 87 -2.68 34.63 5.07
C PRO A 87 -3.95 35.46 5.23
N SER A 88 -4.63 35.75 4.11
CA SER A 88 -5.94 36.40 4.14
C SER A 88 -7.02 35.50 4.75
N ARG A 89 -8.08 36.12 5.31
CA ARG A 89 -9.27 35.38 5.82
C ARG A 89 -9.90 34.48 4.75
N ARG A 90 -9.86 34.90 3.47
CA ARG A 90 -10.39 34.14 2.34
C ARG A 90 -9.55 32.88 2.06
N TRP A 91 -8.23 32.98 2.15
CA TRP A 91 -7.32 31.84 2.03
C TRP A 91 -7.55 30.82 3.14
N LEU A 92 -7.66 31.28 4.39
CA LEU A 92 -7.93 30.42 5.54
C LEU A 92 -9.24 29.63 5.38
N ARG A 93 -10.33 30.29 4.97
CA ARG A 93 -11.62 29.61 4.66
C ARG A 93 -11.49 28.57 3.54
N THR A 94 -10.71 28.85 2.50
CA THR A 94 -10.48 27.87 1.42
C THR A 94 -9.69 26.66 1.91
N GLN A 95 -8.70 26.86 2.79
CA GLN A 95 -7.94 25.76 3.40
C GLN A 95 -8.81 24.90 4.32
N GLU A 96 -9.71 25.51 5.08
CA GLU A 96 -10.70 24.78 5.88
C GLU A 96 -11.59 23.89 5.00
N GLN A 97 -12.05 24.41 3.85
CA GLN A 97 -12.80 23.61 2.88
C GLN A 97 -11.98 22.45 2.30
N ILE A 98 -10.68 22.66 2.04
CA ILE A 98 -9.77 21.59 1.59
C ILE A 98 -9.64 20.53 2.67
N ARG A 99 -9.39 20.93 3.93
CA ARG A 99 -9.29 20.03 5.08
C ARG A 99 -10.56 19.22 5.26
N ALA A 100 -11.73 19.85 5.24
CA ALA A 100 -13.02 19.17 5.35
C ALA A 100 -13.23 18.09 4.27
N VAL A 101 -12.78 18.34 3.03
CA VAL A 101 -12.84 17.33 1.96
C VAL A 101 -11.86 16.18 2.25
N HIS A 102 -10.64 16.47 2.70
CA HIS A 102 -9.68 15.42 3.07
C HIS A 102 -10.17 14.57 4.25
N THR A 103 -10.73 15.19 5.29
CA THR A 103 -11.35 14.51 6.44
C THR A 103 -12.45 13.57 5.97
N ARG A 104 -13.39 14.06 5.15
CA ARG A 104 -14.47 13.22 4.60
C ARG A 104 -13.96 12.03 3.78
N ILE A 105 -12.90 12.20 2.98
CA ILE A 105 -12.28 11.10 2.23
C ILE A 105 -11.67 10.08 3.21
N ALA A 106 -10.94 10.56 4.22
CA ALA A 106 -10.28 9.71 5.20
C ALA A 106 -11.29 8.91 6.02
N ASP A 107 -12.37 9.55 6.48
CA ASP A 107 -13.43 8.92 7.28
C ASP A 107 -14.21 7.90 6.47
N ALA A 108 -14.62 8.22 5.24
CA ALA A 108 -15.33 7.29 4.38
C ALA A 108 -14.49 6.06 4.04
N ARG A 109 -13.20 6.26 3.75
CA ARG A 109 -12.25 5.15 3.55
C ARG A 109 -12.12 4.33 4.81
N ARG A 110 -11.90 4.95 5.98
CA ARG A 110 -11.75 4.27 7.27
C ARG A 110 -12.99 3.42 7.58
N ASP A 111 -14.18 3.98 7.45
CA ASP A 111 -15.46 3.28 7.65
C ASP A 111 -15.57 2.05 6.75
N HIS A 112 -15.30 2.20 5.46
CA HIS A 112 -15.36 1.08 4.51
C HIS A 112 -14.37 -0.04 4.87
N LEU A 113 -13.13 0.32 5.23
CA LEU A 113 -12.12 -0.67 5.63
C LEU A 113 -12.51 -1.37 6.95
N HIS A 114 -13.05 -0.66 7.94
CA HIS A 114 -13.49 -1.30 9.17
C HIS A 114 -14.67 -2.23 8.92
N LYS A 115 -15.65 -1.85 8.10
CA LYS A 115 -16.78 -2.72 7.76
C LYS A 115 -16.30 -4.00 7.08
N LEU A 116 -15.40 -3.87 6.10
CA LEU A 116 -14.80 -5.01 5.42
C LEU A 116 -14.07 -5.93 6.41
N THR A 117 -13.14 -5.40 7.18
CA THR A 117 -12.31 -6.23 8.08
C THR A 117 -13.11 -6.81 9.25
N THR A 118 -14.14 -6.10 9.76
CA THR A 118 -15.07 -6.65 10.75
C THR A 118 -15.87 -7.81 10.17
N ARG A 119 -16.36 -7.67 8.94
CA ARG A 119 -17.10 -8.74 8.27
C ARG A 119 -16.21 -9.98 8.10
N LEU A 120 -14.97 -9.79 7.63
CA LEU A 120 -14.04 -10.92 7.42
C LEU A 120 -13.76 -11.70 8.71
N VAL A 121 -13.49 -11.02 9.84
CA VAL A 121 -13.22 -11.74 11.10
C VAL A 121 -14.49 -12.33 11.74
N ARG A 122 -15.67 -11.84 11.37
CA ARG A 122 -16.94 -12.36 11.87
C ARG A 122 -17.41 -13.59 11.09
N ASP A 123 -17.20 -13.58 9.78
CA ASP A 123 -17.77 -14.56 8.88
C ASP A 123 -16.83 -15.75 8.63
N PHE A 124 -15.54 -15.66 9.02
CA PHE A 124 -14.53 -16.70 8.82
C PHE A 124 -13.71 -16.98 10.08
N ASP A 125 -13.31 -18.23 10.28
CA ASP A 125 -12.49 -18.67 11.41
C ASP A 125 -11.00 -18.35 11.19
N THR A 126 -10.56 -18.35 9.93
CA THR A 126 -9.19 -17.99 9.55
C THR A 126 -9.18 -17.10 8.31
N VAL A 127 -8.44 -15.99 8.37
CA VAL A 127 -8.23 -15.08 7.25
C VAL A 127 -6.77 -15.16 6.80
N VAL A 128 -6.54 -15.40 5.51
CA VAL A 128 -5.20 -15.37 4.89
C VAL A 128 -5.05 -14.16 3.98
N VAL A 129 -4.01 -13.35 4.20
CA VAL A 129 -3.74 -12.13 3.42
C VAL A 129 -2.28 -12.07 2.95
N GLU A 130 -1.99 -11.31 1.90
CA GLU A 130 -0.61 -11.09 1.44
C GLU A 130 0.16 -10.04 2.26
N ASP A 131 1.48 -10.23 2.43
CA ASP A 131 2.39 -9.18 2.88
C ASP A 131 2.74 -8.18 1.74
N LEU A 132 1.80 -7.28 1.44
CA LEU A 132 2.03 -6.25 0.43
C LEU A 132 2.92 -5.11 0.95
N ASN A 133 4.15 -4.99 0.44
CA ASN A 133 5.04 -3.87 0.77
C ASN A 133 4.66 -2.58 0.02
N ILE A 134 3.60 -1.93 0.47
CA ILE A 134 3.04 -0.71 -0.13
C ILE A 134 4.04 0.45 -0.10
N ALA A 135 4.90 0.51 0.94
CA ALA A 135 5.95 1.51 1.02
C ALA A 135 6.96 1.36 -0.14
N ALA A 136 7.39 0.14 -0.44
CA ALA A 136 8.26 -0.12 -1.59
C ALA A 136 7.55 0.15 -2.92
N MET A 137 6.26 -0.22 -3.04
CA MET A 137 5.47 0.00 -4.26
C MET A 137 5.29 1.48 -4.60
N THR A 138 5.26 2.36 -3.59
CA THR A 138 5.02 3.80 -3.76
C THR A 138 6.32 4.61 -3.86
N ARG A 139 7.46 4.09 -3.40
CA ARG A 139 8.76 4.79 -3.31
C ARG A 139 9.43 5.06 -4.66
N SER A 140 9.31 4.14 -5.63
CA SER A 140 10.12 4.17 -6.86
C SER A 140 9.27 4.13 -8.14
N GLY A 141 9.12 5.29 -8.79
CA GLY A 141 8.35 5.38 -10.04
C GLY A 141 8.13 6.78 -10.64
N GLY A 142 8.53 7.84 -9.93
CA GLY A 142 8.47 9.21 -10.45
C GLY A 142 7.10 9.61 -11.02
N VAL A 143 7.12 10.40 -12.09
CA VAL A 143 5.90 10.87 -12.77
C VAL A 143 5.09 9.71 -13.36
N TYR A 144 5.76 8.67 -13.86
CA TYR A 144 5.14 7.55 -14.59
C TYR A 144 4.22 6.68 -13.72
N LYS A 145 4.48 6.55 -12.42
CA LYS A 145 3.62 5.80 -11.48
C LYS A 145 2.70 6.66 -10.64
N ARG A 146 2.61 7.97 -10.90
CA ARG A 146 1.79 8.90 -10.10
C ARG A 146 0.33 8.47 -9.99
N GLY A 147 -0.23 7.91 -11.06
CA GLY A 147 -1.60 7.36 -11.07
C GLY A 147 -1.76 6.15 -10.15
N LEU A 148 -0.83 5.20 -10.23
CA LEU A 148 -0.83 3.99 -9.39
C LEU A 148 -0.61 4.34 -7.91
N ASN A 149 0.36 5.20 -7.60
CA ASN A 149 0.61 5.62 -6.22
C ASN A 149 -0.63 6.26 -5.60
N ARG A 150 -1.32 7.12 -6.37
CA ARG A 150 -2.57 7.72 -5.91
C ARG A 150 -3.66 6.67 -5.65
N ALA A 151 -3.78 5.66 -6.51
CA ALA A 151 -4.74 4.58 -6.32
C ALA A 151 -4.41 3.71 -5.10
N LEU A 152 -3.13 3.39 -4.87
CA LEU A 152 -2.67 2.66 -3.68
C LEU A 152 -2.97 3.43 -2.39
N HIS A 153 -2.70 4.73 -2.35
CA HIS A 153 -3.03 5.58 -1.21
C HIS A 153 -4.54 5.73 -1.01
N ASP A 154 -5.34 5.79 -2.08
CA ASP A 154 -6.81 5.85 -1.99
C ASP A 154 -7.40 4.55 -1.46
N ALA A 155 -6.86 3.40 -1.88
CA ALA A 155 -7.31 2.08 -1.43
C ALA A 155 -6.98 1.82 0.05
N GLY A 156 -5.86 2.34 0.55
CA GLY A 156 -5.49 2.18 1.96
C GLY A 156 -5.14 0.74 2.35
N LEU A 157 -4.52 -0.02 1.44
CA LEU A 157 -4.29 -1.46 1.61
C LEU A 157 -3.52 -1.85 2.89
N ALA A 158 -2.60 -0.99 3.35
CA ALA A 158 -1.83 -1.24 4.58
C ALA A 158 -2.74 -1.25 5.83
N GLU A 159 -3.81 -0.46 5.77
CA GLU A 159 -4.79 -0.35 6.85
C GLU A 159 -5.66 -1.60 6.95
N ILE A 160 -5.91 -2.32 5.85
CA ILE A 160 -6.63 -3.61 5.88
C ILE A 160 -5.87 -4.60 6.76
N ARG A 161 -4.59 -4.82 6.49
CA ARG A 161 -3.76 -5.73 7.29
C ARG A 161 -3.65 -5.26 8.74
N ARG A 162 -3.41 -3.97 8.98
CA ARG A 162 -3.35 -3.41 10.34
C ARG A 162 -4.65 -3.65 11.10
N GLN A 163 -5.79 -3.52 10.43
CA GLN A 163 -7.11 -3.74 11.03
C GLN A 163 -7.42 -5.21 11.28
N LEU A 164 -7.08 -6.09 10.35
CA LEU A 164 -7.21 -7.53 10.54
C LEU A 164 -6.39 -7.95 11.77
N LEU A 165 -5.13 -7.53 11.88
CA LEU A 165 -4.24 -7.89 13.00
C LEU A 165 -4.89 -7.70 14.37
N TYR A 166 -5.39 -6.50 14.69
CA TYR A 166 -5.97 -6.27 16.02
C TYR A 166 -7.37 -6.89 16.15
N LYS A 167 -8.14 -7.02 15.06
CA LYS A 167 -9.49 -7.60 15.15
C LYS A 167 -9.46 -9.10 15.32
N THR A 168 -8.53 -9.79 14.68
CA THR A 168 -8.32 -11.23 14.84
C THR A 168 -7.85 -11.54 16.26
N GLU A 169 -6.97 -10.69 16.83
CA GLU A 169 -6.58 -10.77 18.24
C GLU A 169 -7.78 -10.60 19.19
N TRP A 170 -8.71 -9.68 18.91
CA TRP A 170 -9.90 -9.47 19.74
C TRP A 170 -10.94 -10.57 19.66
N THR A 171 -11.02 -11.27 18.52
CA THR A 171 -12.08 -12.24 18.22
C THR A 171 -11.63 -13.69 18.35
N GLY A 172 -10.32 -13.95 18.39
CA GLY A 172 -9.75 -15.29 18.34
C GLY A 172 -9.68 -15.89 16.93
N THR A 173 -10.10 -15.16 15.90
CA THR A 173 -9.95 -15.56 14.49
C THR A 173 -8.46 -15.73 14.13
N GLY A 174 -8.12 -16.75 13.36
CA GLY A 174 -6.77 -16.95 12.84
C GLY A 174 -6.41 -15.90 11.79
N LEU A 175 -5.17 -15.38 11.83
CA LEU A 175 -4.62 -14.52 10.77
C LEU A 175 -3.32 -15.12 10.24
N HIS A 176 -3.33 -15.55 8.99
CA HIS A 176 -2.11 -15.95 8.29
C HIS A 176 -1.70 -14.86 7.31
N VAL A 177 -0.45 -14.42 7.38
CA VAL A 177 0.12 -13.46 6.43
C VAL A 177 1.09 -14.23 5.53
N ALA A 178 0.72 -14.37 4.27
CA ALA A 178 1.56 -15.03 3.27
C ALA A 178 2.89 -14.29 3.12
N ASP A 179 3.97 -15.05 2.92
CA ASP A 179 5.28 -14.48 2.64
C ASP A 179 5.21 -13.56 1.41
N ARG A 180 6.00 -12.47 1.47
CA ARG A 180 6.02 -11.45 0.43
C ARG A 180 6.38 -11.98 -0.96
N TRP A 181 7.18 -13.04 -1.02
CA TRP A 181 7.65 -13.64 -2.26
C TRP A 181 6.79 -14.83 -2.70
N TYR A 182 5.73 -15.15 -1.96
CA TYR A 182 4.79 -16.19 -2.33
C TYR A 182 4.13 -15.85 -3.69
N PRO A 183 4.28 -16.68 -4.73
CA PRO A 183 3.83 -16.36 -6.08
C PRO A 183 2.33 -16.64 -6.30
N SER A 184 1.46 -16.24 -5.36
CA SER A 184 0.00 -16.46 -5.34
C SER A 184 -0.66 -16.29 -6.73
N SER A 185 -0.41 -15.15 -7.39
CA SER A 185 -1.03 -14.81 -8.67
C SER A 185 -0.46 -15.55 -9.88
N LYS A 186 0.71 -16.20 -9.74
CA LYS A 186 1.39 -16.98 -10.80
C LYS A 186 1.22 -18.48 -10.64
N THR A 187 0.94 -18.96 -9.44
CA THR A 187 0.66 -20.36 -9.14
C THR A 187 -0.72 -20.74 -9.67
N CYS A 188 -0.85 -21.89 -10.32
CA CYS A 188 -2.16 -22.42 -10.68
C CYS A 188 -2.83 -23.03 -9.45
N SER A 189 -4.01 -22.55 -9.06
CA SER A 189 -4.78 -23.13 -7.94
C SER A 189 -5.20 -24.59 -8.16
N ASN A 190 -5.33 -25.03 -9.42
CA ASN A 190 -5.72 -26.40 -9.75
C ASN A 190 -4.55 -27.40 -9.70
N CYS A 191 -3.41 -27.09 -10.33
CA CYS A 191 -2.29 -28.03 -10.46
C CYS A 191 -0.96 -27.57 -9.84
N GLN A 192 -0.95 -26.42 -9.16
CA GLN A 192 0.20 -25.85 -8.44
C GLN A 192 1.42 -25.48 -9.30
N VAL A 193 1.36 -25.64 -10.62
CA VAL A 193 2.42 -25.16 -11.53
C VAL A 193 2.51 -23.64 -11.47
N VAL A 194 3.74 -23.13 -11.30
CA VAL A 194 4.04 -21.70 -11.22
C VAL A 194 4.48 -21.16 -12.57
N LYS A 195 3.79 -20.14 -13.08
CA LYS A 195 4.22 -19.44 -14.29
C LYS A 195 5.51 -18.65 -14.06
N ALA A 196 6.46 -18.76 -14.99
CA ALA A 196 7.68 -17.96 -14.97
C ALA A 196 7.39 -16.45 -15.10
N LYS A 197 6.50 -16.09 -16.03
CA LYS A 197 6.13 -14.69 -16.33
C LYS A 197 4.62 -14.54 -16.37
N LEU A 198 4.10 -13.51 -15.72
CA LEU A 198 2.70 -13.11 -15.78
C LEU A 198 2.61 -11.57 -15.72
N PRO A 199 2.38 -10.90 -16.86
CA PRO A 199 2.26 -9.45 -16.92
C PRO A 199 1.04 -8.92 -16.13
N LEU A 200 1.15 -7.71 -15.56
CA LEU A 200 0.08 -7.12 -14.73
C LEU A 200 -1.23 -6.81 -15.47
N ASN A 201 -1.17 -6.63 -16.79
CA ASN A 201 -2.34 -6.38 -17.65
C ASN A 201 -3.14 -7.67 -17.94
N VAL A 202 -2.56 -8.85 -17.72
CA VAL A 202 -3.27 -10.13 -17.86
C VAL A 202 -4.20 -10.30 -16.65
N ARG A 203 -5.50 -10.36 -16.91
CA ARG A 203 -6.56 -10.47 -15.87
C ARG A 203 -7.20 -11.84 -15.79
N VAL A 204 -7.06 -12.64 -16.83
CA VAL A 204 -7.49 -14.03 -16.83
C VAL A 204 -6.25 -14.88 -16.69
N PHE A 205 -6.22 -15.71 -15.66
CA PHE A 205 -5.21 -16.74 -15.50
C PHE A 205 -5.59 -17.94 -16.37
N THR A 206 -4.67 -18.41 -17.21
CA THR A 206 -4.81 -19.65 -17.97
C THR A 206 -3.58 -20.52 -17.70
N CYS A 207 -3.76 -21.73 -17.17
CA CYS A 207 -2.65 -22.63 -16.88
C CYS A 207 -2.18 -23.35 -18.15
N ASP A 208 -0.88 -23.29 -18.45
CA ASP A 208 -0.32 -23.93 -19.65
C ASP A 208 -0.14 -25.46 -19.45
N ALA A 209 -0.20 -25.94 -18.20
CA ALA A 209 0.00 -27.36 -17.87
C ALA A 209 -1.32 -28.15 -17.78
N CYS A 210 -2.40 -27.56 -17.23
CA CYS A 210 -3.68 -28.26 -17.05
C CYS A 210 -4.88 -27.57 -17.73
N GLY A 211 -4.67 -26.45 -18.43
CA GLY A 211 -5.75 -25.72 -19.12
C GLY A 211 -6.70 -24.93 -18.21
N PHE A 212 -6.54 -24.99 -16.88
CA PHE A 212 -7.39 -24.27 -15.92
C PHE A 212 -7.46 -22.76 -16.22
N ARG A 213 -8.67 -22.19 -16.15
CA ARG A 213 -8.92 -20.78 -16.45
C ARG A 213 -9.79 -20.11 -15.40
N ALA A 214 -9.34 -18.98 -14.86
CA ALA A 214 -10.06 -18.19 -13.86
C ALA A 214 -9.68 -16.71 -13.89
N ASP A 215 -10.42 -15.86 -13.17
CA ASP A 215 -9.92 -14.52 -12.87
C ASP A 215 -8.60 -14.62 -12.07
N ARG A 216 -7.62 -13.77 -12.42
CA ARG A 216 -6.27 -13.82 -11.84
C ARG A 216 -6.27 -13.53 -10.34
N ASP A 217 -7.06 -12.54 -9.92
CA ASP A 217 -7.12 -12.09 -8.53
C ASP A 217 -7.85 -13.17 -7.69
N HIS A 218 -8.89 -13.81 -8.25
CA HIS A 218 -9.54 -14.97 -7.62
C HIS A 218 -8.61 -16.19 -7.50
N ASN A 219 -7.87 -16.55 -8.55
CA ASN A 219 -6.87 -17.62 -8.48
C ASN A 219 -5.82 -17.35 -7.39
N ALA A 220 -5.37 -16.10 -7.25
CA ALA A 220 -4.47 -15.71 -6.17
C ALA A 220 -5.10 -15.93 -4.79
N ALA A 221 -6.36 -15.51 -4.60
CA ALA A 221 -7.09 -15.71 -3.34
C ALA A 221 -7.27 -17.19 -2.97
N VAL A 222 -7.56 -18.06 -3.94
CA VAL A 222 -7.64 -19.52 -3.71
C VAL A 222 -6.27 -20.07 -3.27
N ASN A 223 -5.18 -19.67 -3.91
CA ASN A 223 -3.83 -20.07 -3.52
C ASN A 223 -3.45 -19.61 -2.10
N LEU A 224 -3.88 -18.40 -1.69
CA LEU A 224 -3.65 -17.92 -0.31
C LEU A 224 -4.35 -18.83 0.72
N THR A 225 -5.57 -19.26 0.43
CA THR A 225 -6.33 -20.15 1.33
C THR A 225 -5.58 -21.44 1.63
N ALA A 226 -4.88 -22.00 0.63
CA ALA A 226 -4.11 -23.22 0.76
C ALA A 226 -2.93 -23.11 1.75
N LEU A 227 -2.44 -21.90 2.05
CA LEU A 227 -1.34 -21.70 3.02
C LEU A 227 -1.77 -22.00 4.46
N ALA A 228 -3.02 -21.71 4.82
CA ALA A 228 -3.51 -22.02 6.17
C ALA A 228 -3.66 -23.53 6.43
N ALA A 229 -3.81 -24.34 5.38
CA ALA A 229 -3.87 -25.80 5.50
C ALA A 229 -2.48 -26.45 5.65
N GLY A 230 -1.42 -25.78 5.21
CA GLY A 230 -0.03 -26.25 5.34
C GLY A 230 0.60 -25.93 6.70
N ASP A 231 0.11 -24.88 7.37
CA ASP A 231 0.60 -24.41 8.67
C ASP A 231 -0.23 -24.98 9.82
N GLY A 232 -0.22 -26.30 9.97
CA GLY A 232 -0.74 -26.96 11.16
C GLY A 232 0.05 -26.52 12.41
N GLY A 233 -0.44 -25.50 13.11
CA GLY A 233 -0.04 -25.18 14.49
C GLY A 233 1.34 -24.53 14.64
N ALA A 234 1.47 -23.25 14.31
CA ALA A 234 2.54 -22.42 14.86
C ALA A 234 2.01 -21.03 15.23
N SER A 235 1.26 -20.97 16.33
CA SER A 235 1.20 -19.76 17.14
C SER A 235 2.62 -19.40 17.57
N SER A 236 3.16 -18.31 17.03
CA SER A 236 4.34 -17.66 17.60
C SER A 236 3.94 -16.31 18.19
N ALA A 237 3.15 -16.38 19.26
CA ALA A 237 3.35 -15.44 20.37
C ALA A 237 4.72 -15.75 20.99
N SER A 238 5.74 -14.97 20.65
CA SER A 238 7.02 -14.95 21.37
C SER A 238 7.71 -13.61 21.19
N CYS A 239 7.65 -12.83 22.27
CA CYS A 239 8.60 -11.84 22.77
C CYS A 239 9.80 -11.43 21.89
N GLY A 240 9.99 -10.11 21.84
CA GLY A 240 11.05 -9.44 21.10
C GLY A 240 12.46 -9.96 21.41
N ARG A 241 13.23 -10.09 20.34
CA ARG A 241 14.69 -10.00 20.34
C ARG A 241 15.11 -9.24 19.10
N ASP A 242 15.87 -8.17 19.32
CA ASP A 242 16.56 -7.41 18.30
C ASP A 242 17.44 -8.33 17.45
N VAL A 243 17.25 -8.31 16.12
CA VAL A 243 18.21 -8.91 15.19
C VAL A 243 18.77 -7.80 14.32
N LYS A 244 20.05 -7.54 14.54
CA LYS A 244 20.90 -6.61 13.80
C LYS A 244 21.03 -7.06 12.34
N ASP A 245 21.09 -6.04 11.50
CA ASP A 245 21.34 -6.03 10.06
C ASP A 245 22.44 -7.00 9.60
N ALA A 246 22.15 -7.85 8.62
CA ALA A 246 23.16 -8.61 7.87
C ALA A 246 22.76 -8.68 6.39
N ARG A 247 23.25 -7.71 5.62
CA ARG A 247 23.32 -7.75 4.15
C ARG A 247 24.16 -8.96 3.71
N GLN A 248 23.57 -9.89 2.97
CA GLN A 248 24.32 -10.79 2.09
C GLN A 248 24.15 -10.35 0.64
N LYS A 249 25.26 -9.93 0.05
CA LYS A 249 25.40 -9.53 -1.35
C LYS A 249 25.86 -10.76 -2.13
N PRO A 250 25.19 -11.17 -3.22
CA PRO A 250 25.64 -12.32 -4.01
C PRO A 250 26.95 -11.99 -4.73
N THR A 251 27.93 -12.87 -4.57
CA THR A 251 29.29 -12.81 -5.13
C THR A 251 29.28 -13.08 -6.63
N ILE A 252 29.67 -12.09 -7.43
CA ILE A 252 30.08 -12.28 -8.84
C ILE A 252 31.60 -12.38 -8.87
N ARG A 253 32.13 -13.47 -9.42
CA ARG A 253 33.58 -13.74 -9.57
C ARG A 253 34.21 -12.72 -10.55
N PRO A 254 35.41 -12.17 -10.27
CA PRO A 254 36.06 -11.27 -11.22
C PRO A 254 36.76 -12.06 -12.33
N ALA A 255 36.61 -11.60 -13.57
CA ALA A 255 37.43 -12.02 -14.70
C ALA A 255 38.81 -11.35 -14.64
N ALA A 256 39.83 -12.08 -15.09
CA ALA A 256 41.25 -11.78 -14.93
C ALA A 256 41.72 -10.48 -15.62
N ARG A 257 42.77 -9.90 -15.02
CA ARG A 257 43.54 -8.75 -15.52
C ARG A 257 44.32 -9.11 -16.79
N ARG A 258 44.44 -8.14 -17.71
CA ARG A 258 45.67 -7.92 -18.49
C ARG A 258 46.09 -6.46 -18.31
N ALA A 259 47.37 -6.26 -18.05
CA ALA A 259 48.04 -4.98 -17.86
C ALA A 259 48.51 -4.42 -19.20
N ASP A 260 48.74 -3.10 -19.24
CA ASP A 260 49.86 -2.36 -19.85
C ASP A 260 49.46 -0.86 -19.82
N GLY A 261 50.06 -0.02 -18.94
CA GLY A 261 51.08 1.00 -19.26
C GLY A 261 50.44 2.32 -19.75
N THR A 262 50.78 3.58 -19.41
CA THR A 262 51.92 4.24 -18.73
C THR A 262 51.54 5.73 -18.55
N ALA A 263 51.97 6.38 -17.44
CA ALA A 263 52.24 7.83 -17.21
C ALA A 263 51.15 8.90 -17.52
N ALA A 264 51.11 10.13 -17.01
CA ALA A 264 51.62 10.89 -15.85
C ALA A 264 51.02 12.31 -16.03
N GLY A 265 50.82 13.08 -14.96
CA GLY A 265 50.69 14.55 -15.06
C GLY A 265 49.56 15.21 -14.27
N THR A 266 49.89 15.74 -13.09
CA THR A 266 49.24 16.88 -12.41
C THR A 266 49.72 18.18 -13.09
N PRO A 267 48.95 19.29 -13.17
CA PRO A 267 49.00 20.35 -12.13
C PRO A 267 47.65 21.15 -12.01
N PRO A 268 47.58 22.38 -11.47
CA PRO A 268 46.95 22.69 -10.18
C PRO A 268 45.80 23.73 -10.29
N GLY A 269 45.30 24.19 -9.14
CA GLY A 269 44.16 25.10 -9.03
C GLY A 269 44.43 26.61 -9.16
N GLY A 270 43.43 27.37 -8.72
CA GLY A 270 43.32 28.84 -8.73
C GLY A 270 42.45 29.34 -9.89
N GLU A 271 41.63 30.37 -9.81
CA GLU A 271 41.13 31.21 -8.73
C GLU A 271 39.90 31.94 -9.31
N ARG A 272 39.13 32.59 -8.44
CA ARG A 272 37.88 33.29 -8.78
C ARG A 272 38.21 34.55 -9.59
N ASP A 273 37.35 34.93 -10.52
CA ASP A 273 37.14 36.37 -10.74
C ASP A 273 35.71 36.73 -11.14
N ARG A 274 35.26 37.86 -10.61
CA ARG A 274 33.96 38.49 -10.84
C ARG A 274 34.10 39.44 -12.01
N GLY A 275 33.11 39.49 -12.90
CA GLY A 275 33.04 40.56 -13.89
C GLY A 275 31.88 40.42 -14.86
N ASN A 276 30.80 41.17 -14.60
CA ASN A 276 29.84 41.63 -15.61
C ASN A 276 30.17 43.14 -15.78
N PRO A 277 30.16 43.74 -16.99
CA PRO A 277 28.88 44.17 -17.57
C PRO A 277 28.79 44.19 -19.12
N ALA A 278 27.56 43.97 -19.61
CA ALA A 278 26.85 44.76 -20.62
C ALA A 278 27.15 44.65 -22.14
N THR A 279 26.02 44.67 -22.87
CA THR A 279 25.73 45.25 -24.21
C THR A 279 25.86 44.43 -25.50
N HIS A 280 24.92 44.78 -26.40
CA HIS A 280 24.70 44.44 -27.82
C HIS A 280 23.89 43.16 -28.10
N ALA A 281 22.92 43.12 -29.01
CA ALA A 281 22.17 44.13 -29.75
C ALA A 281 21.00 43.42 -30.47
N GLU A 282 19.99 44.17 -30.86
CA GLU A 282 18.91 43.77 -31.77
C GLU A 282 19.40 43.10 -33.07
N CYS A 283 18.62 42.16 -33.60
CA CYS A 283 18.42 42.05 -35.05
C CYS A 283 17.10 41.36 -35.39
N THR A 284 16.15 42.16 -35.86
CA THR A 284 14.93 41.76 -36.59
C THR A 284 15.21 41.63 -38.09
N ARG A 285 14.55 40.65 -38.74
CA ARG A 285 13.96 40.61 -40.13
C ARG A 285 14.29 39.30 -40.86
N ARG A 286 13.29 38.45 -41.14
CA ARG A 286 12.39 38.37 -42.34
C ARG A 286 13.02 37.67 -43.56
N HIS A 287 12.22 36.77 -44.15
CA HIS A 287 11.92 36.48 -45.58
C HIS A 287 11.72 34.96 -45.72
N SER A 288 10.50 34.44 -45.90
CA SER A 288 9.74 34.36 -47.16
C SER A 288 10.42 33.52 -48.23
N ALA A 289 10.00 32.26 -48.30
CA ALA A 289 9.76 31.46 -49.51
C ALA A 289 8.65 30.45 -49.15
#